data_AF-A0A956L111-F1
#
_entry.id   AF-A0A956L111-F1
#
_cell.length_a   1.000
_cell.length_b   1.000
_cell.length_c   1.000
_cell.angle_alpha   90.00
_cell.angle_beta   90.00
_cell.angle_gamma   90.00
#
_symmetry.space_group_name_H-M   'P 1'
#
loop_
_entity.id
_entity.type
_entity.pdbx_description
1 polymer ?
#
loop_
_entity_poly.entity_id
_entity_poly.type
_entity_poly.pdbx_seq_one_letter_code
_entity_poly.pdbx_strand_id
1 'polypeptide(L)'
;DHAFLYGHRGRWRGPVYFSETLMFPAIQLNLMSELIYHVTCTGPRSDEVTDEENRHTLTVVSRDFTGLDCTAFAYDLHRPDERYEDRGAHPYGEGVDRYRSWEDLDEAERSFVARQRGLTLLDLLNPHLFGIDGFALGRRRGPDRWVAQLGHALTPFGYSVDARVGLRRGRLRGIFALRNGINAVGWFPTAAAQVIDLRLRRAPLGFDVEADAWLQPRGLRYHERAPAPGGRLALTGHWWVARGATIDATLDGKTAGYVPGSVFLDRNLSLRLGLTARL
;
A
#
# COMPACT_ATOMS: atom_id res chain seq x y z
N ASP A 1 -8.89 -4.76 -0.42
CA ASP A 1 -10.13 -3.95 -0.40
C ASP A 1 -11.24 -4.38 -1.34
N HIS A 2 -10.98 -4.75 -2.59
CA HIS A 2 -12.05 -5.11 -3.53
C HIS A 2 -12.95 -6.30 -3.09
N ALA A 3 -12.47 -7.17 -2.20
CA ALA A 3 -13.23 -8.29 -1.62
C ALA A 3 -14.57 -7.83 -0.99
N PHE A 4 -14.57 -6.67 -0.32
CA PHE A 4 -15.77 -6.04 0.24
C PHE A 4 -16.82 -5.70 -0.83
N LEU A 5 -16.39 -5.26 -2.01
CA LEU A 5 -17.27 -4.67 -3.02
C LEU A 5 -17.89 -5.73 -3.94
N TYR A 6 -17.14 -6.77 -4.28
CA TYR A 6 -17.61 -7.81 -5.20
C TYR A 6 -18.56 -8.82 -4.56
N GLY A 7 -18.66 -8.86 -3.23
CA GLY A 7 -19.71 -9.59 -2.51
C GLY A 7 -19.69 -11.07 -2.81
N HIS A 8 -18.87 -11.80 -2.07
CA HIS A 8 -18.94 -13.25 -2.04
C HIS A 8 -20.26 -13.72 -1.39
N ARG A 9 -20.58 -15.01 -1.55
CA ARG A 9 -21.62 -15.63 -0.72
C ARG A 9 -21.24 -15.44 0.76
N GLY A 10 -22.22 -15.24 1.61
CA GLY A 10 -22.01 -14.81 2.98
C GLY A 10 -23.30 -14.84 3.78
N ARG A 11 -23.17 -14.73 5.11
CA ARG A 11 -24.29 -14.86 6.05
C ARG A 11 -24.32 -13.71 7.03
N TRP A 12 -25.53 -13.25 7.35
CA TRP A 12 -25.76 -12.28 8.41
C TRP A 12 -25.76 -12.95 9.78
N ARG A 13 -25.00 -12.40 10.73
CA ARG A 13 -25.14 -12.63 12.16
C ARG A 13 -25.38 -11.28 12.84
N GLY A 14 -26.63 -11.01 13.21
CA GLY A 14 -27.02 -9.69 13.70
C GLY A 14 -26.85 -8.61 12.61
N PRO A 15 -26.14 -7.50 12.89
CA PRO A 15 -25.81 -6.45 11.93
C PRO A 15 -24.49 -6.71 11.17
N VAL A 16 -23.84 -7.86 11.36
CA VAL A 16 -22.53 -8.18 10.79
C VAL A 16 -22.70 -9.19 9.64
N TYR A 17 -22.07 -8.91 8.50
CA TYR A 17 -22.02 -9.79 7.34
C TYR A 17 -20.69 -10.54 7.31
N PHE A 18 -20.76 -11.86 7.41
CA PHE A 18 -19.60 -12.74 7.34
C PHE A 18 -19.46 -13.33 5.94
N SER A 19 -18.24 -13.27 5.41
CA SER A 19 -17.89 -13.91 4.15
C SER A 19 -17.88 -15.43 4.27
N GLU A 20 -18.35 -16.15 3.25
CA GLU A 20 -18.08 -17.59 3.11
C GLU A 20 -16.75 -17.86 2.39
N THR A 21 -16.06 -16.83 1.87
CA THR A 21 -14.73 -17.03 1.28
C THR A 21 -13.66 -17.25 2.34
N LEU A 22 -12.85 -18.29 2.14
CA LEU A 22 -11.66 -18.62 2.95
C LEU A 22 -10.47 -17.69 2.65
N MET A 23 -10.69 -16.42 2.31
CA MET A 23 -9.60 -15.47 2.07
C MET A 23 -9.03 -14.92 3.38
N PHE A 24 -9.82 -14.81 4.45
CA PHE A 24 -9.34 -14.22 5.71
C PHE A 24 -8.12 -14.93 6.33
N PRO A 25 -7.95 -16.27 6.27
CA PRO A 25 -6.73 -16.91 6.76
C PRO A 25 -5.50 -16.52 5.94
N ALA A 26 -5.64 -16.34 4.63
CA ALA A 26 -4.55 -15.88 3.77
C ALA A 26 -4.14 -14.44 4.11
N ILE A 27 -5.10 -13.56 4.40
CA ILE A 27 -4.84 -12.19 4.85
C ILE A 27 -4.14 -12.21 6.22
N GLN A 28 -4.58 -13.04 7.16
CA GLN A 28 -3.94 -13.21 8.46
C GLN A 28 -2.49 -13.68 8.33
N LEU A 29 -2.23 -14.71 7.51
CA LEU A 29 -0.88 -15.22 7.27
C LEU A 29 0.04 -14.15 6.67
N ASN A 30 -0.46 -13.38 5.71
CA ASN A 30 0.29 -12.28 5.10
C ASN A 30 0.66 -11.23 6.16
N LEU A 31 -0.31 -10.79 6.97
CA LEU A 31 -0.06 -9.83 8.04
C LEU A 31 0.90 -10.36 9.12
N MET A 32 0.81 -11.65 9.47
CA MET A 32 1.79 -12.26 10.39
C MET A 32 3.19 -12.27 9.80
N SER A 33 3.34 -12.55 8.50
CA SER A 33 4.61 -12.47 7.80
C SER A 33 5.19 -11.06 7.87
N GLU A 34 4.37 -10.03 7.64
CA GLU A 34 4.77 -8.62 7.73
C GLU A 34 5.21 -8.24 9.15
N LEU A 35 4.46 -8.65 10.18
CA LEU A 35 4.83 -8.38 11.57
C LEU A 35 6.15 -9.06 11.97
N ILE A 36 6.35 -10.32 11.56
CA ILE A 36 7.60 -11.06 11.81
C ILE A 36 8.78 -10.38 11.10
N TYR A 37 8.56 -9.89 9.88
CA TYR A 37 9.57 -9.16 9.12
C TYR A 37 10.01 -7.88 9.86
N HIS A 38 9.05 -7.07 10.32
CA HIS A 38 9.35 -5.86 11.10
C HIS A 38 10.03 -6.15 12.45
N VAL A 39 9.79 -7.31 13.07
CA VAL A 39 10.54 -7.73 14.27
C VAL A 39 11.98 -8.07 13.91
N THR A 40 12.21 -8.77 12.80
CA THR A 40 13.56 -9.14 12.31
C THR A 40 14.40 -7.91 12.01
N CYS A 41 13.80 -6.83 11.52
CA CYS A 41 14.44 -5.54 11.27
C CYS A 41 14.89 -4.76 12.53
N THR A 42 14.69 -5.28 13.75
CA THR A 42 14.99 -4.54 14.99
C THR A 42 15.98 -5.27 15.90
N GLY A 43 17.01 -4.56 16.35
CA GLY A 43 17.99 -5.06 17.31
C GLY A 43 19.00 -6.06 16.71
N PRO A 44 19.72 -6.82 17.57
CA PRO A 44 20.85 -7.66 17.16
C PRO A 44 20.52 -8.71 16.08
N ARG A 45 19.26 -9.15 16.01
CA ARG A 45 18.82 -10.10 14.98
C ARG A 45 18.95 -9.53 13.56
N SER A 46 18.75 -8.22 13.40
CA SER A 46 18.92 -7.54 12.12
C SER A 46 20.38 -7.62 11.67
N ASP A 47 21.31 -7.48 12.61
CA ASP A 47 22.74 -7.52 12.36
C ASP A 47 23.18 -8.95 11.99
N GLU A 48 22.72 -9.95 12.74
CA GLU A 48 22.96 -11.38 12.47
C GLU A 48 22.50 -11.78 11.06
N VAL A 49 21.27 -11.41 10.67
CA VAL A 49 20.72 -11.72 9.34
C VAL A 49 21.48 -10.99 8.24
N THR A 50 21.83 -9.72 8.47
CA THR A 50 22.60 -8.93 7.50
C THR A 50 23.99 -9.54 7.28
N ASP A 51 24.66 -9.93 8.36
CA ASP A 51 25.98 -10.55 8.32
C ASP A 51 25.95 -11.92 7.63
N GLU A 52 24.96 -12.76 7.93
CA GLU A 52 24.73 -14.05 7.28
C GLU A 52 24.57 -13.88 5.76
N GLU A 53 23.69 -12.98 5.32
CA GLU A 53 23.46 -12.71 3.90
C GLU A 53 24.71 -12.17 3.20
N ASN A 54 25.45 -11.26 3.85
CA ASN A 54 26.71 -10.73 3.31
C ASN A 54 27.78 -11.83 3.13
N ARG A 55 27.83 -12.85 4.01
CA ARG A 55 28.75 -14.00 3.85
C ARG A 55 28.38 -14.91 2.69
N HIS A 56 27.11 -14.94 2.29
CA HIS A 56 26.61 -15.76 1.19
C HIS A 56 26.58 -15.03 -0.16
N THR A 57 26.62 -13.70 -0.17
CA THR A 57 26.45 -12.86 -1.38
C THR A 57 27.73 -12.12 -1.78
N LEU A 58 28.80 -12.88 -2.03
CA LEU A 58 30.14 -12.33 -2.28
C LEU A 58 30.29 -11.57 -3.60
N THR A 59 29.41 -11.82 -4.58
CA THR A 59 29.43 -11.14 -5.88
C THR A 59 28.28 -10.16 -6.03
N VAL A 60 28.47 -9.16 -6.89
CA VAL A 60 27.45 -8.13 -7.19
C VAL A 60 26.15 -8.73 -7.75
N VAL A 61 26.23 -9.81 -8.53
CA VAL A 61 25.08 -10.44 -9.21
C VAL A 61 24.25 -11.29 -8.25
N SER A 62 24.89 -11.93 -7.26
CA SER A 62 24.21 -12.76 -6.26
C SER A 62 23.56 -11.94 -5.13
N ARG A 63 23.91 -10.66 -5.02
CA ARG A 63 23.52 -9.82 -3.89
C ARG A 63 22.17 -9.16 -4.15
N ASP A 64 21.33 -9.15 -3.12
CA ASP A 64 20.13 -8.32 -3.12
C ASP A 64 20.50 -6.83 -3.16
N PHE A 65 19.52 -5.99 -3.48
CA PHE A 65 19.74 -4.56 -3.60
C PHE A 65 19.85 -3.86 -2.24
N THR A 66 19.04 -4.27 -1.26
CA THR A 66 18.85 -3.55 0.01
C THR A 66 19.05 -4.42 1.25
N GLY A 67 18.86 -5.74 1.15
CA GLY A 67 18.87 -6.63 2.31
C GLY A 67 17.60 -6.47 3.12
N LEU A 68 17.71 -6.16 4.41
CA LEU A 68 16.53 -5.83 5.22
C LEU A 68 16.01 -4.44 4.84
N ASP A 69 14.84 -4.42 4.18
CA ASP A 69 14.23 -3.19 3.65
C ASP A 69 13.96 -2.16 4.73
N CYS A 70 13.61 -2.56 5.96
CA CYS A 70 13.25 -1.58 7.00
C CYS A 70 14.44 -0.70 7.41
N THR A 71 15.63 -1.30 7.57
CA THR A 71 16.84 -0.60 7.99
C THR A 71 17.43 0.17 6.82
N ALA A 72 17.51 -0.44 5.63
CA ALA A 72 17.95 0.24 4.42
C ALA A 72 17.05 1.45 4.08
N PHE A 73 15.73 1.28 4.15
CA PHE A 73 14.79 2.38 3.94
C PHE A 73 14.96 3.49 4.98
N ALA A 74 15.09 3.16 6.27
CA ALA A 74 15.27 4.17 7.31
C ALA A 74 16.58 4.95 7.10
N TYR A 75 17.68 4.26 6.79
CA TYR A 75 18.96 4.87 6.48
C TYR A 75 18.85 5.87 5.32
N ASP A 76 18.32 5.42 4.18
CA ASP A 76 18.23 6.22 2.95
C ASP A 76 17.25 7.39 3.08
N LEU A 77 16.19 7.20 3.86
CA LEU A 77 15.20 8.24 4.15
C LEU A 77 15.83 9.41 4.94
N HIS A 78 16.74 9.13 5.87
CA HIS A 78 17.41 10.13 6.69
C HIS A 78 18.65 10.72 6.01
N ARG A 79 19.27 9.97 5.08
CA ARG A 79 20.50 10.34 4.39
C ARG A 79 20.34 10.41 2.86
N PRO A 80 19.38 11.20 2.33
CA PRO A 80 19.01 11.16 0.91
C PRO A 80 20.08 11.70 -0.04
N ASP A 81 21.09 12.41 0.48
CA ASP A 81 22.17 13.01 -0.30
C ASP A 81 23.50 12.23 -0.15
N GLU A 82 23.53 11.15 0.65
CA GLU A 82 24.68 10.24 0.73
C GLU A 82 24.83 9.46 -0.58
N ARG A 83 26.02 9.47 -1.17
CA ARG A 83 26.26 8.71 -2.39
C ARG A 83 26.36 7.23 -2.07
N TYR A 84 25.91 6.41 -3.00
CA TYR A 84 25.92 4.97 -2.78
C TYR A 84 27.35 4.42 -2.65
N GLU A 85 28.33 5.02 -3.32
CA GLU A 85 29.74 4.62 -3.26
C GLU A 85 30.41 4.97 -1.93
N ASP A 86 29.87 5.94 -1.18
CA ASP A 86 30.44 6.41 0.09
C ASP A 86 30.17 5.41 1.24
N ARG A 87 29.37 4.37 0.99
CA ARG A 87 28.97 3.35 1.96
C ARG A 87 30.09 2.40 2.39
N GLY A 88 31.22 2.42 1.68
CA GLY A 88 32.36 1.53 1.92
C GLY A 88 32.36 0.28 1.05
N ALA A 89 33.41 -0.53 1.19
CA ALA A 89 33.54 -1.79 0.49
C ALA A 89 32.73 -2.89 1.20
N HIS A 90 32.15 -3.80 0.41
CA HIS A 90 31.42 -4.94 0.93
C HIS A 90 32.28 -5.75 1.92
N PRO A 91 31.73 -6.14 3.09
CA PRO A 91 32.54 -6.68 4.20
C PRO A 91 33.29 -7.98 3.87
N TYR A 92 32.77 -8.81 2.96
CA TYR A 92 33.33 -10.14 2.65
C TYR A 92 33.70 -10.36 1.19
N GLY A 93 33.44 -9.40 0.30
CA GLY A 93 33.32 -9.69 -1.12
C GLY A 93 33.45 -8.43 -1.98
N GLU A 94 32.98 -8.50 -3.21
CA GLU A 94 33.20 -7.45 -4.19
C GLU A 94 32.15 -6.34 -4.14
N GLY A 95 32.57 -5.12 -4.46
CA GLY A 95 31.69 -3.96 -4.64
C GLY A 95 31.41 -3.20 -3.35
N VAL A 96 30.33 -2.41 -3.40
CA VAL A 96 29.90 -1.51 -2.32
C VAL A 96 29.14 -2.29 -1.23
N ASP A 97 29.29 -1.85 0.01
CA ASP A 97 28.46 -2.29 1.14
C ASP A 97 27.04 -1.73 1.02
N ARG A 98 26.11 -2.59 0.60
CA ARG A 98 24.73 -2.21 0.26
C ARG A 98 23.80 -2.29 1.46
N TYR A 99 23.95 -3.36 2.22
CA TYR A 99 23.03 -3.70 3.28
C TYR A 99 23.29 -2.79 4.47
N ARG A 100 22.20 -2.45 5.17
CA ARG A 100 22.27 -1.65 6.38
C ARG A 100 21.76 -2.48 7.54
N SER A 101 22.65 -2.67 8.50
CA SER A 101 22.37 -3.34 9.75
C SER A 101 21.70 -2.38 10.74
N TRP A 102 21.25 -2.89 11.89
CA TRP A 102 20.72 -2.06 12.97
C TRP A 102 21.82 -1.20 13.60
N GLU A 103 23.06 -1.70 13.63
CA GLU A 103 24.22 -0.97 14.14
C GLU A 103 24.58 0.24 13.28
N ASP A 104 24.35 0.19 11.95
CA ASP A 104 24.59 1.31 11.03
C ASP A 104 23.63 2.50 11.22
N LEU A 105 22.50 2.25 11.88
CA LEU A 105 21.49 3.25 12.14
C LEU A 105 21.85 4.12 13.35
N ASP A 106 21.61 5.42 13.25
CA ASP A 106 21.66 6.33 14.40
C ASP A 106 20.39 6.22 15.28
N GLU A 107 20.34 6.99 16.37
CA GLU A 107 19.20 6.95 17.30
C GLU A 107 17.87 7.38 16.65
N ALA A 108 17.89 8.36 15.75
CA ALA A 108 16.69 8.86 15.08
C ALA A 108 16.15 7.83 14.08
N GLU A 109 17.04 7.21 13.31
CA GLU A 109 16.73 6.14 12.36
C GLU A 109 16.21 4.89 13.07
N ARG A 110 16.85 4.46 14.16
CA ARG A 110 16.36 3.34 14.99
C ARG A 110 14.98 3.63 15.57
N SER A 111 14.78 4.86 16.07
CA SER A 111 13.48 5.31 16.56
C SER A 111 12.41 5.32 15.47
N PHE A 112 12.79 5.65 14.23
CA PHE A 112 11.90 5.57 13.08
C PHE A 112 11.49 4.13 12.80
N VAL A 113 12.43 3.18 12.71
CA VAL A 113 12.14 1.75 12.47
C VAL A 113 11.23 1.18 13.57
N ALA A 114 11.56 1.46 14.84
CA ALA A 114 10.75 1.02 15.98
C ALA A 114 9.32 1.58 15.92
N ARG A 115 9.15 2.83 15.47
CA ARG A 115 7.84 3.43 15.25
C ARG A 115 7.08 2.74 14.13
N GLN A 116 7.72 2.45 12.99
CA GLN A 116 7.05 1.79 11.88
C GLN A 116 6.51 0.42 12.29
N ARG A 117 7.30 -0.38 13.03
CA ARG A 117 6.86 -1.65 13.62
C ARG A 117 5.60 -1.49 14.47
N GLY A 118 5.52 -0.43 15.28
CA GLY A 118 4.33 -0.14 16.09
C GLY A 118 3.12 0.26 15.25
N LEU A 119 3.34 1.02 14.17
CA LEU A 119 2.29 1.48 13.27
C LEU A 119 1.71 0.37 12.40
N THR A 120 2.48 -0.67 12.05
CA THR A 120 1.96 -1.86 11.34
C THR A 120 0.84 -2.57 12.13
N LEU A 121 0.78 -2.38 13.46
CA LEU A 121 -0.34 -2.91 14.25
C LEU A 121 -1.69 -2.26 13.88
N LEU A 122 -1.68 -1.10 13.21
CA LEU A 122 -2.91 -0.50 12.69
C LEU A 122 -3.55 -1.36 11.61
N ASP A 123 -2.78 -2.16 10.86
CA ASP A 123 -3.32 -3.07 9.85
C ASP A 123 -4.13 -4.23 10.46
N LEU A 124 -4.00 -4.47 11.78
CA LEU A 124 -4.88 -5.36 12.54
C LEU A 124 -6.31 -4.80 12.69
N LEU A 125 -6.49 -3.49 12.50
CA LEU A 125 -7.80 -2.83 12.52
C LEU A 125 -8.49 -2.95 11.17
N ASN A 126 -8.55 -4.18 10.66
CA ASN A 126 -9.21 -4.56 9.43
C ASN A 126 -10.21 -5.70 9.70
N PRO A 127 -11.54 -5.44 9.62
CA PRO A 127 -12.55 -6.47 9.84
C PRO A 127 -12.42 -7.72 8.93
N HIS A 128 -11.82 -7.56 7.75
CA HIS A 128 -11.61 -8.69 6.83
C HIS A 128 -10.65 -9.74 7.39
N LEU A 129 -9.78 -9.39 8.33
CA LEU A 129 -8.94 -10.36 9.06
C LEU A 129 -9.79 -11.37 9.83
N PHE A 130 -11.03 -11.04 10.16
CA PHE A 130 -11.94 -11.89 10.93
C PHE A 130 -13.11 -12.40 10.08
N GLY A 131 -12.98 -12.34 8.75
CA GLY A 131 -14.03 -12.74 7.80
C GLY A 131 -15.25 -11.82 7.81
N ILE A 132 -15.15 -10.62 8.39
CA ILE A 132 -16.22 -9.63 8.40
C ILE A 132 -16.13 -8.79 7.13
N ASP A 133 -17.09 -8.99 6.23
CA ASP A 133 -17.22 -8.28 4.96
C ASP A 133 -18.14 -7.05 5.06
N GLY A 134 -18.44 -6.60 6.29
CA GLY A 134 -19.11 -5.34 6.55
C GLY A 134 -20.31 -5.43 7.48
N PHE A 135 -20.90 -4.28 7.70
CA PHE A 135 -22.00 -4.04 8.63
C PHE A 135 -23.22 -3.55 7.87
N ALA A 136 -24.42 -3.96 8.33
CA ALA A 136 -25.68 -3.58 7.70
C ALA A 136 -25.88 -2.07 7.67
N LEU A 137 -26.32 -1.56 6.52
CA LEU A 137 -26.76 -0.17 6.40
C LEU A 137 -28.27 -0.08 6.65
N GLY A 138 -28.67 0.30 7.86
CA GLY A 138 -30.07 0.42 8.27
C GLY A 138 -30.66 -0.87 8.88
N ARG A 139 -31.99 -0.88 9.08
CA ARG A 139 -32.69 -1.94 9.83
C ARG A 139 -32.95 -3.23 9.02
N ARG A 140 -32.88 -3.17 7.69
CA ARG A 140 -33.17 -4.32 6.82
C ARG A 140 -31.87 -5.02 6.43
N ARG A 141 -31.80 -6.34 6.68
CA ARG A 141 -30.73 -7.18 6.14
C ARG A 141 -30.89 -7.23 4.62
N GLY A 142 -29.90 -6.71 3.90
CA GLY A 142 -29.94 -6.52 2.46
C GLY A 142 -28.52 -6.45 1.88
N PRO A 143 -28.38 -6.11 0.58
CA PRO A 143 -27.06 -5.98 -0.04
C PRO A 143 -26.28 -4.74 0.42
N ASP A 144 -26.96 -3.80 1.10
CA ASP A 144 -26.40 -2.53 1.52
C ASP A 144 -25.58 -2.69 2.80
N ARG A 145 -24.32 -2.26 2.74
CA ARG A 145 -23.35 -2.45 3.81
C ARG A 145 -22.24 -1.41 3.77
N TRP A 146 -21.57 -1.26 4.90
CA TRP A 146 -20.35 -0.46 5.01
C TRP A 146 -19.27 -1.22 5.77
N VAL A 147 -18.02 -0.87 5.57
CA VAL A 147 -16.88 -1.37 6.36
C VAL A 147 -15.90 -0.22 6.53
N ALA A 148 -15.19 -0.20 7.64
CA ALA A 148 -14.10 0.73 7.87
C ALA A 148 -12.85 -0.04 8.31
N GLN A 149 -11.70 0.45 7.92
CA GLN A 149 -10.41 -0.10 8.31
C GLN A 149 -9.37 1.01 8.44
N LEU A 150 -8.37 0.76 9.28
CA LEU A 150 -7.15 1.56 9.30
C LEU A 150 -6.02 0.78 8.62
N GLY A 151 -4.97 1.50 8.25
CA GLY A 151 -3.73 0.86 7.83
C GLY A 151 -2.55 1.81 7.85
N HIS A 152 -1.37 1.22 7.71
CA HIS A 152 -0.09 1.91 7.65
C HIS A 152 0.60 1.61 6.33
N ALA A 153 1.41 2.54 5.85
CA ALA A 153 2.27 2.32 4.69
C ALA A 153 3.48 3.26 4.74
N LEU A 154 4.60 2.84 4.16
CA LEU A 154 5.73 3.71 3.92
C LEU A 154 5.47 4.61 2.71
N THR A 155 6.13 5.78 2.70
CA THR A 155 6.09 6.73 1.58
C THR A 155 7.51 7.24 1.32
N PRO A 156 7.84 7.76 0.12
CA PRO A 156 9.18 8.28 -0.17
C PRO A 156 9.67 9.37 0.81
N PHE A 157 8.74 10.04 1.47
CA PHE A 157 9.02 11.10 2.44
C PHE A 157 8.74 10.70 3.89
N GLY A 158 8.59 9.41 4.20
CA GLY A 158 8.30 8.95 5.57
C GLY A 158 7.26 7.83 5.56
N TYR A 159 6.09 8.10 6.11
CA TYR A 159 5.02 7.10 6.21
C TYR A 159 3.63 7.75 6.13
N SER A 160 2.61 6.91 6.00
CA SER A 160 1.23 7.32 6.05
C SER A 160 0.39 6.44 6.96
N VAL A 161 -0.59 7.07 7.61
CA VAL A 161 -1.68 6.37 8.30
C VAL A 161 -2.99 6.65 7.57
N ASP A 162 -3.65 5.58 7.17
CA ASP A 162 -4.82 5.62 6.31
C ASP A 162 -6.06 5.19 7.09
N ALA A 163 -7.16 5.92 6.88
CA ALA A 163 -8.51 5.48 7.24
C ALA A 163 -9.30 5.28 5.96
N ARG A 164 -9.86 4.07 5.77
CA ARG A 164 -10.64 3.73 4.56
C ARG A 164 -12.03 3.28 4.96
N VAL A 165 -13.03 3.74 4.21
CA VAL A 165 -14.44 3.37 4.37
C VAL A 165 -14.97 2.84 3.05
N GLY A 166 -15.35 1.57 3.03
CA GLY A 166 -16.08 0.96 1.94
C GLY A 166 -17.59 1.13 2.12
N LEU A 167 -18.29 1.46 1.05
CA LEU A 167 -19.75 1.55 1.01
C LEU A 167 -20.32 0.77 -0.18
N ARG A 168 -21.35 -0.01 0.09
CA ARG A 168 -22.22 -0.60 -0.93
C ARG A 168 -23.66 -0.19 -0.64
N ARG A 169 -24.30 0.51 -1.57
CA ARG A 169 -25.69 0.96 -1.46
C ARG A 169 -26.41 0.88 -2.80
N GLY A 170 -27.34 -0.05 -2.94
CA GLY A 170 -28.02 -0.33 -4.20
C GLY A 170 -27.02 -0.71 -5.30
N ARG A 171 -26.85 0.17 -6.29
CA ARG A 171 -25.87 0.00 -7.38
C ARG A 171 -24.53 0.69 -7.11
N LEU A 172 -24.48 1.59 -6.14
CA LEU A 172 -23.26 2.30 -5.78
C LEU A 172 -22.35 1.37 -4.98
N ARG A 173 -21.10 1.27 -5.41
CA ARG A 173 -20.02 0.59 -4.72
C ARG A 173 -18.83 1.55 -4.73
N GLY A 174 -18.31 1.89 -3.57
CA GLY A 174 -17.21 2.83 -3.51
C GLY A 174 -16.39 2.71 -2.24
N ILE A 175 -15.21 3.33 -2.29
CA ILE A 175 -14.26 3.45 -1.20
C ILE A 175 -13.90 4.91 -1.08
N PHE A 176 -13.89 5.40 0.15
CA PHE A 176 -13.35 6.70 0.50
C PHE A 176 -12.18 6.49 1.44
N ALA A 177 -11.08 7.19 1.20
CA ALA A 177 -9.91 7.12 2.05
C ALA A 177 -9.42 8.52 2.44
N LEU A 178 -9.02 8.65 3.69
CA LEU A 178 -8.22 9.75 4.19
C LEU A 178 -6.86 9.20 4.57
N ARG A 179 -5.84 9.65 3.85
CA ARG A 179 -4.45 9.28 4.06
C ARG A 179 -3.70 10.45 4.70
N ASN A 180 -3.00 10.18 5.78
CA ASN A 180 -2.23 11.17 6.52
C ASN A 180 -0.75 10.89 6.31
N GLY A 181 -0.14 11.54 5.31
CA GLY A 181 1.29 11.50 5.09
C GLY A 181 2.03 12.27 6.19
N ILE A 182 3.08 11.69 6.74
CA ILE A 182 3.85 12.24 7.86
C ILE A 182 5.34 12.08 7.54
N ASN A 183 6.09 13.16 7.75
CA ASN A 183 7.55 13.15 7.71
C ASN A 183 8.13 13.69 9.03
N ALA A 184 9.42 14.01 9.08
CA ALA A 184 10.05 14.50 10.30
C ALA A 184 9.46 15.82 10.83
N VAL A 185 8.91 16.66 9.95
CA VAL A 185 8.65 18.08 10.24
C VAL A 185 7.26 18.58 9.82
N GLY A 186 6.39 17.70 9.31
CA GLY A 186 5.11 18.08 8.73
C GLY A 186 4.10 16.93 8.56
N TRP A 187 2.85 17.35 8.27
CA TRP A 187 1.71 16.50 8.01
C TRP A 187 1.05 16.90 6.68
N PHE A 188 0.69 15.90 5.88
CA PHE A 188 0.43 15.98 4.46
C PHE A 188 -0.81 15.14 4.11
N PRO A 189 -2.02 15.71 4.18
CA PRO A 189 -3.25 14.97 3.98
C PRO A 189 -3.49 14.63 2.50
N THR A 190 -4.15 13.50 2.28
CA THR A 190 -4.65 13.05 0.97
C THR A 190 -6.08 12.55 1.14
N ALA A 191 -6.97 13.00 0.27
CA ALA A 191 -8.32 12.48 0.15
C ALA A 191 -8.42 11.66 -1.14
N ALA A 192 -8.93 10.44 -1.04
CA ALA A 192 -9.14 9.56 -2.19
C ALA A 192 -10.56 9.03 -2.21
N ALA A 193 -11.10 8.87 -3.41
CA ALA A 193 -12.41 8.29 -3.65
C ALA A 193 -12.35 7.37 -4.86
N GLN A 194 -12.97 6.20 -4.74
CA GLN A 194 -13.11 5.23 -5.81
C GLN A 194 -14.57 4.81 -5.91
N VAL A 195 -15.09 4.73 -7.13
CA VAL A 195 -16.39 4.15 -7.44
C VAL A 195 -16.18 3.02 -8.42
N ILE A 196 -16.77 1.85 -8.14
CA ILE A 196 -16.49 0.59 -8.83
C ILE A 196 -17.74 0.01 -9.46
N ASP A 197 -17.60 -0.58 -10.65
CA ASP A 197 -18.61 -1.33 -11.38
C ASP A 197 -19.85 -0.46 -11.68
N LEU A 198 -19.63 0.78 -12.12
CA LEU A 198 -20.69 1.65 -12.64
C LEU A 198 -21.18 1.10 -13.99
N ARG A 199 -22.21 0.26 -13.94
CA ARG A 199 -22.79 -0.36 -15.13
C ARG A 199 -23.74 0.56 -15.89
N LEU A 200 -23.53 0.67 -17.19
CA LEU A 200 -24.51 1.25 -18.09
C LEU A 200 -25.67 0.27 -18.30
N ARG A 201 -26.91 0.70 -18.05
CA ARG A 201 -28.10 -0.19 -18.05
C ARG A 201 -28.37 -0.92 -19.37
N ARG A 202 -27.83 -0.42 -20.49
CA ARG A 202 -28.15 -0.90 -21.85
C ARG A 202 -26.91 -1.19 -22.70
N ALA A 203 -25.73 -1.20 -22.09
CA ALA A 203 -24.49 -1.48 -22.79
C ALA A 203 -23.69 -2.54 -22.03
N PRO A 204 -22.91 -3.38 -22.71
CA PRO A 204 -21.96 -4.30 -22.08
C PRO A 204 -20.72 -3.52 -21.60
N LEU A 205 -20.93 -2.39 -20.93
CA LEU A 205 -19.91 -1.46 -20.48
C LEU A 205 -20.08 -1.14 -19.00
N GLY A 206 -18.98 -1.23 -18.27
CA GLY A 206 -18.84 -0.80 -16.89
C GLY A 206 -17.67 0.17 -16.74
N PHE A 207 -17.69 0.97 -15.69
CA PHE A 207 -16.60 1.90 -15.40
C PHE A 207 -16.22 1.88 -13.92
N ASP A 208 -14.92 1.98 -13.68
CA ASP A 208 -14.35 2.34 -12.39
C ASP A 208 -13.76 3.74 -12.49
N VAL A 209 -14.00 4.57 -11.48
CA VAL A 209 -13.46 5.93 -11.39
C VAL A 209 -12.70 6.06 -10.08
N GLU A 210 -11.45 6.50 -10.17
CA GLU A 210 -10.58 6.80 -9.03
C GLU A 210 -10.14 8.26 -9.08
N ALA A 211 -10.21 8.93 -7.95
CA ALA A 211 -9.71 10.29 -7.79
C ALA A 211 -8.94 10.43 -6.47
N ASP A 212 -7.78 11.05 -6.54
CA ASP A 212 -6.94 11.39 -5.39
C ASP A 212 -6.63 12.89 -5.43
N ALA A 213 -6.64 13.54 -4.28
CA ALA A 213 -6.15 14.90 -4.09
C ALA A 213 -5.25 14.95 -2.85
N TRP A 214 -4.04 15.51 -2.98
CA TRP A 214 -3.04 15.48 -1.92
C TRP A 214 -2.36 16.82 -1.70
N LEU A 215 -1.83 16.98 -0.49
CA LEU A 215 -0.68 17.80 -0.17
C LEU A 215 0.48 16.86 0.16
N GLN A 216 1.67 17.11 -0.36
CA GLN A 216 2.89 16.34 -0.09
C GLN A 216 4.10 17.28 0.01
N PRO A 217 5.24 16.88 0.61
CA PRO A 217 6.47 17.67 0.52
C PRO A 217 6.87 17.86 -0.95
N ARG A 218 7.27 19.07 -1.34
CA ARG A 218 7.51 19.42 -2.75
C ARG A 218 8.59 18.56 -3.41
N GLY A 219 9.67 18.25 -2.71
CA GLY A 219 10.73 17.34 -3.15
C GLY A 219 10.58 15.91 -2.63
N LEU A 220 9.44 15.57 -2.01
CA LEU A 220 9.20 14.26 -1.38
C LEU A 220 10.32 13.85 -0.40
N ARG A 221 10.92 14.83 0.30
CA ARG A 221 11.99 14.58 1.28
C ARG A 221 11.46 14.44 2.71
N TYR A 222 12.15 13.64 3.53
CA TYR A 222 11.80 13.40 4.93
C TYR A 222 11.87 14.66 5.82
N HIS A 223 12.83 15.55 5.56
CA HIS A 223 13.05 16.77 6.33
C HIS A 223 12.48 18.04 5.68
N GLU A 224 11.56 17.89 4.73
CA GLU A 224 10.99 19.02 3.99
C GLU A 224 9.60 19.42 4.50
N ARG A 225 9.41 20.71 4.78
CA ARG A 225 8.12 21.23 5.24
C ARG A 225 7.26 21.82 4.12
N ALA A 226 7.85 22.23 3.00
CA ALA A 226 7.15 22.95 1.95
C ALA A 226 6.12 22.06 1.24
N PRO A 227 4.81 22.35 1.36
CA PRO A 227 3.79 21.53 0.71
C PRO A 227 3.69 21.84 -0.79
N ALA A 228 3.34 20.83 -1.57
CA ALA A 228 2.94 20.90 -2.96
C ALA A 228 1.59 20.19 -3.13
N PRO A 229 0.56 20.87 -3.68
CA PRO A 229 -0.70 20.24 -4.01
C PRO A 229 -0.57 19.39 -5.27
N GLY A 230 -1.35 18.32 -5.34
CA GLY A 230 -1.45 17.50 -6.53
C GLY A 230 -2.70 16.63 -6.52
N GLY A 231 -2.87 15.87 -7.59
CA GLY A 231 -4.00 14.98 -7.75
C GLY A 231 -3.81 13.95 -8.86
N ARG A 232 -4.65 12.92 -8.81
CA ARG A 232 -4.75 11.85 -9.81
C ARG A 232 -6.21 11.62 -10.14
N LEU A 233 -6.47 11.31 -11.41
CA LEU A 233 -7.75 10.81 -11.88
C LEU A 233 -7.48 9.60 -12.76
N ALA A 234 -8.14 8.49 -12.46
CA ALA A 234 -8.11 7.30 -13.32
C ALA A 234 -9.52 6.86 -13.68
N LEU A 235 -9.69 6.45 -14.93
CA LEU A 235 -10.92 5.90 -15.48
C LEU A 235 -10.59 4.54 -16.09
N THR A 236 -11.20 3.48 -15.56
CA THR A 236 -11.12 2.15 -16.15
C THR A 236 -12.45 1.81 -16.80
N GLY A 237 -12.44 1.55 -18.11
CA GLY A 237 -13.57 0.99 -18.82
C GLY A 237 -13.47 -0.52 -18.91
N HIS A 238 -14.59 -1.21 -18.67
CA HIS A 238 -14.73 -2.66 -18.77
C HIS A 238 -15.71 -2.99 -19.87
N TRP A 239 -15.28 -3.71 -20.90
CA TRP A 239 -16.12 -4.15 -22.01
C TRP A 239 -16.28 -5.68 -22.01
N TRP A 240 -17.50 -6.14 -21.71
CA TRP A 240 -17.84 -7.57 -21.78
C TRP A 240 -18.09 -7.99 -23.23
N VAL A 241 -17.03 -8.46 -23.88
CA VAL A 241 -17.07 -8.86 -25.30
C VAL A 241 -17.66 -10.25 -25.53
N ALA A 242 -17.51 -11.16 -24.56
CA ALA A 242 -18.10 -12.49 -24.60
C ALA A 242 -18.40 -13.01 -23.19
N ARG A 243 -19.11 -14.15 -23.09
CA ARG A 243 -19.28 -14.82 -21.80
C ARG A 243 -17.91 -15.25 -21.28
N GLY A 244 -17.51 -14.68 -20.14
CA GLY A 244 -16.22 -14.97 -19.51
C GLY A 244 -15.04 -14.17 -20.05
N ALA A 245 -15.23 -13.25 -21.01
CA ALA A 245 -14.17 -12.40 -21.54
C ALA A 245 -14.50 -10.91 -21.38
N THR A 246 -13.55 -10.14 -20.83
CA THR A 246 -13.65 -8.70 -20.63
C THR A 246 -12.38 -8.03 -21.18
N ILE A 247 -12.55 -6.97 -21.96
CA ILE A 247 -11.46 -6.06 -22.32
C ILE A 247 -11.50 -4.88 -21.35
N ASP A 248 -10.36 -4.59 -20.75
CA ASP A 248 -10.19 -3.52 -19.76
C ASP A 248 -9.29 -2.43 -20.34
N ALA A 249 -9.67 -1.17 -20.19
CA ALA A 249 -8.87 -0.03 -20.61
C ALA A 249 -8.83 1.04 -19.53
N THR A 250 -7.66 1.32 -18.97
CA THR A 250 -7.45 2.33 -17.92
C THR A 250 -6.69 3.52 -18.47
N LEU A 251 -7.31 4.71 -18.43
CA LEU A 251 -6.64 5.99 -18.61
C LEU A 251 -6.31 6.56 -17.23
N ASP A 252 -5.05 6.84 -16.96
CA ASP A 252 -4.55 7.32 -15.65
C ASP A 252 -3.74 8.60 -15.83
N GLY A 253 -4.22 9.71 -15.25
CA GLY A 253 -3.55 11.00 -15.28
C GLY A 253 -3.23 11.47 -13.88
N LYS A 254 -1.99 11.92 -13.64
CA LYS A 254 -1.57 12.50 -12.35
C LYS A 254 -0.66 13.71 -12.51
N THR A 255 -0.70 14.59 -11.52
CA THR A 255 0.33 15.62 -11.33
C THR A 255 1.58 15.01 -10.68
N ALA A 256 2.65 15.80 -10.55
CA ALA A 256 3.82 15.40 -9.79
C ALA A 256 3.46 15.12 -8.31
N GLY A 257 4.13 14.13 -7.73
CA GLY A 257 3.90 13.62 -6.37
C GLY A 257 3.91 12.10 -6.33
N TYR A 258 3.90 11.54 -5.12
CA TYR A 258 3.79 10.11 -4.86
C TYR A 258 2.34 9.64 -4.89
N VAL A 259 2.06 8.51 -5.53
CA VAL A 259 0.78 7.80 -5.44
C VAL A 259 1.11 6.31 -5.28
N PRO A 260 0.57 5.60 -4.27
CA PRO A 260 0.81 4.17 -4.14
C PRO A 260 0.45 3.39 -5.40
N GLY A 261 1.32 2.47 -5.81
CA GLY A 261 1.17 1.69 -7.03
C GLY A 261 1.52 2.43 -8.33
N SER A 262 1.94 3.70 -8.26
CA SER A 262 2.47 4.45 -9.40
C SER A 262 3.99 4.50 -9.34
N VAL A 263 4.65 4.12 -10.43
CA VAL A 263 6.12 4.19 -10.57
C VAL A 263 6.63 5.59 -10.93
N PHE A 264 5.73 6.50 -11.33
CA PHE A 264 6.10 7.85 -11.75
C PHE A 264 5.98 8.82 -10.57
N LEU A 265 7.04 9.61 -10.31
CA LEU A 265 6.99 10.72 -9.36
C LEU A 265 6.60 12.04 -10.05
N ASP A 266 6.90 12.17 -11.34
CA ASP A 266 6.54 13.33 -12.13
C ASP A 266 5.09 13.26 -12.64
N ARG A 267 4.69 14.33 -13.35
CA ARG A 267 3.42 14.36 -14.10
C ARG A 267 3.42 13.21 -15.11
N ASN A 268 2.34 12.46 -15.15
CA ASN A 268 2.22 11.30 -16.03
C ASN A 268 0.80 11.17 -16.57
N LEU A 269 0.68 10.76 -17.82
CA LEU A 269 -0.54 10.28 -18.45
C LEU A 269 -0.25 8.92 -19.06
N SER A 270 -0.92 7.87 -18.60
CA SER A 270 -0.73 6.51 -19.10
C SER A 270 -2.03 5.85 -19.51
N LEU A 271 -1.91 4.94 -20.49
CA LEU A 271 -2.98 4.05 -20.92
C LEU A 271 -2.55 2.62 -20.63
N ARG A 272 -3.41 1.85 -19.98
CA ARG A 272 -3.23 0.41 -19.76
C ARG A 272 -4.37 -0.35 -20.42
N LEU A 273 -4.04 -1.43 -21.12
CA LEU A 273 -5.01 -2.33 -21.74
C LEU A 273 -4.87 -3.72 -21.11
N GLY A 274 -5.99 -4.36 -20.82
CA GLY A 274 -6.06 -5.68 -20.20
C GLY A 274 -7.10 -6.57 -20.86
N LEU A 275 -6.90 -7.88 -20.73
CA LEU A 275 -7.86 -8.90 -21.12
C LEU A 275 -8.05 -9.84 -19.94
N THR A 276 -9.28 -9.97 -19.46
CA THR A 276 -9.64 -10.95 -18.44
C THR A 276 -10.43 -12.07 -19.10
N ALA A 277 -9.92 -13.30 -19.02
CA ALA A 277 -10.62 -14.51 -19.47
C ALA A 277 -10.84 -15.46 -18.28
N ARG A 278 -12.08 -15.91 -18.09
CA ARG A 278 -12.39 -17.03 -17.18
C ARG A 278 -12.34 -18.32 -17.99
N LEU A 279 -11.31 -19.10 -17.72
CA LEU A 279 -11.15 -20.47 -18.22
C LEU A 279 -12.02 -21.44 -17.41
#